data_AF-A9WSX1-F1
#
_entry.id   AF-A9WSX1-F1
#
_cell.length_a   1.000
_cell.length_b   1.000
_cell.length_c   1.000
_cell.angle_alpha   90.00
_cell.angle_beta   90.00
_cell.angle_gamma   90.00
#
_symmetry.space_group_name_H-M   'P 1'
#
loop_
_entity.id
_entity.type
_entity.pdbx_description
1 polymer ?
#
loop_
_entity_poly.entity_id
_entity_poly.type
_entity_poly.pdbx_seq_one_letter_code
_entity_poly.pdbx_strand_id
1 'polypeptide(L)' 'MLDRAAELLGQGPFKVLERWQGVYAASSQQPFLIAPLSSRATAVTVTSGIGMIISFGLAQKVLAEIL' A
#
# COMPACT_ATOMS: atom_id res chain seq x y z
N MET A 1 -2.30 -7.58 21.80
CA MET A 1 -3.03 -7.21 20.57
C MET A 1 -4.25 -8.07 20.32
N LEU A 2 -4.15 -9.41 20.34
CA LEU A 2 -5.32 -10.28 20.14
C LEU A 2 -6.39 -10.10 21.21
N ASP A 3 -6.01 -9.95 22.48
CA ASP A 3 -6.96 -9.69 23.57
C ASP A 3 -7.69 -8.36 23.35
N ARG A 4 -6.95 -7.32 22.94
CA ARG A 4 -7.54 -6.02 22.63
C ARG A 4 -8.49 -6.06 21.42
N ALA A 5 -8.15 -6.87 20.41
CA ALA A 5 -9.05 -7.11 19.28
C ALA A 5 -10.31 -7.88 19.73
N ALA A 6 -10.16 -8.84 20.65
CA ALA A 6 -11.28 -9.61 21.18
C ALA A 6 -12.23 -8.73 22.00
N GLU A 7 -11.70 -7.83 22.81
CA GLU A 7 -12.46 -6.80 23.52
C GLU A 7 -13.20 -5.88 22.54
N LEU A 8 -12.51 -5.38 21.51
CA LEU A 8 -13.09 -4.44 20.54
C LEU A 8 -14.22 -5.09 19.72
N LEU A 9 -14.05 -6.36 19.33
CA LEU A 9 -14.98 -7.08 18.49
C LEU A 9 -16.04 -7.86 19.28
N GLY A 10 -15.92 -7.95 20.61
CA GLY A 10 -16.82 -8.73 21.47
C GLY A 10 -16.77 -10.24 21.23
N GLN A 11 -15.69 -10.75 20.63
CA GLN A 11 -15.56 -12.16 20.26
C GLN A 11 -14.12 -12.65 20.49
N GLY A 12 -13.97 -13.89 20.96
CA GLY A 12 -12.66 -14.53 21.15
C GLY A 12 -12.75 -15.76 22.07
N PRO A 13 -11.63 -16.45 22.32
CA PRO A 13 -10.27 -16.18 21.80
C PRO A 13 -10.10 -16.54 20.33
N PHE A 14 -9.20 -15.86 19.63
CA PHE A 14 -8.91 -16.13 18.21
C PHE A 14 -7.84 -17.20 18.02
N LYS A 15 -8.07 -18.18 17.14
CA LYS A 15 -7.04 -19.10 16.65
C LYS A 15 -6.24 -18.40 15.55
N VAL A 16 -4.93 -18.18 15.77
CA VAL A 16 -4.07 -17.61 14.73
C VAL A 16 -3.71 -18.66 13.69
N LEU A 17 -4.06 -18.39 12.44
CA LEU A 17 -3.69 -19.24 11.29
C LEU A 17 -2.27 -18.93 10.83
N GLU A 18 -1.92 -17.64 10.78
CA GLU A 18 -0.68 -17.15 10.19
C GLU A 18 -0.34 -15.76 10.74
N ARG A 19 0.93 -15.36 10.61
CA ARG A 19 1.43 -14.02 10.95
C ARG A 19 2.34 -13.54 9.83
N TRP A 20 2.13 -12.30 9.43
CA TRP A 20 2.89 -11.67 8.36
C TRP A 20 3.34 -10.27 8.79
N GLN A 21 4.45 -9.82 8.23
CA GLN A 21 4.93 -8.46 8.37
C GLN A 21 5.32 -7.93 6.99
N GLY A 22 4.63 -6.88 6.55
CA GLY A 22 5.00 -6.13 5.36
C GLY A 22 5.80 -4.88 5.73
N VAL A 23 6.60 -4.39 4.78
CA VAL A 23 7.24 -3.07 4.86
C VAL A 23 6.62 -2.19 3.80
N TYR A 24 6.05 -1.07 4.21
CA TYR A 24 5.56 -0.04 3.29
C TYR A 24 6.70 0.92 2.97
N ALA A 25 6.81 1.31 1.69
CA ALA A 25 7.51 2.55 1.36
C ALA A 25 6.74 3.70 2.01
N ALA A 26 7.44 4.63 2.66
CA ALA A 26 6.85 5.72 3.40
C ALA A 26 7.53 7.04 3.01
N SER A 27 6.73 8.06 2.72
CA SER A 27 7.19 9.42 2.49
C SER A 27 6.22 10.41 3.12
N SER A 28 6.72 11.45 3.77
CA SER A 28 5.91 12.56 4.28
C SER A 28 5.53 13.56 3.18
N GLN A 29 6.11 13.47 1.99
CA GLN A 29 5.96 14.46 0.93
C GLN A 29 4.72 14.19 0.05
N GLN A 30 4.46 12.93 -0.26
CA GLN A 30 3.42 12.54 -1.20
C GLN A 30 3.00 11.07 -1.01
N PRO A 31 1.77 10.69 -1.41
CA PRO A 31 1.25 9.33 -1.22
C PRO A 31 1.76 8.31 -2.24
N PHE A 32 2.26 8.75 -3.40
CA PHE A 32 2.88 7.91 -4.44
C PHE A 32 3.94 8.70 -5.20
N LEU A 33 4.79 8.00 -5.95
CA LEU A 33 5.83 8.54 -6.81
C LEU A 33 5.67 7.98 -8.23
N ILE A 34 5.73 8.86 -9.22
CA ILE A 34 5.93 8.54 -10.63
C ILE A 34 7.17 9.32 -11.05
N ALA A 35 8.25 8.63 -11.44
CA ALA A 35 9.52 9.28 -11.78
C ALA A 35 10.19 8.62 -12.98
N PRO A 36 10.63 9.38 -13.99
CA PRO A 36 11.43 8.82 -15.08
C PRO A 36 12.78 8.36 -14.53
N LEU A 37 13.17 7.12 -14.83
CA LEU A 37 14.50 6.59 -14.52
C LEU A 37 15.44 6.67 -15.72
N SER A 38 14.88 6.53 -16.93
CA SER A 38 15.60 6.64 -18.19
C SER A 38 14.63 6.93 -19.34
N SER A 39 15.12 7.03 -20.57
CA SER A 39 14.27 7.17 -21.76
C SER A 39 13.40 5.95 -22.07
N ARG A 40 13.54 4.85 -21.32
CA ARG A 40 12.79 3.59 -21.54
C ARG A 40 12.11 3.05 -20.28
N ALA A 41 12.22 3.74 -19.13
CA ALA A 41 11.70 3.22 -17.87
C ALA A 41 11.23 4.33 -16.93
N THR A 42 10.08 4.10 -16.31
CA THR A 42 9.46 4.95 -15.29
C THR A 42 9.27 4.15 -14.01
N ALA A 43 9.76 4.67 -12.89
CA ALA A 43 9.49 4.13 -11.56
C ALA A 43 8.10 4.59 -11.09
N VAL A 44 7.28 3.63 -10.69
CA VAL A 44 5.98 3.90 -10.07
C VAL A 44 5.90 3.14 -8.76
N THR A 45 5.67 3.86 -7.67
CA THR A 45 5.53 3.25 -6.34
C THR A 45 4.56 4.04 -5.46
N VAL A 46 3.90 3.35 -4.55
CA VAL A 46 3.07 3.98 -3.51
C VAL A 46 3.96 4.17 -2.29
N THR A 47 4.04 5.40 -1.80
CA THR A 47 4.87 5.81 -0.66
C THR A 47 4.04 5.96 0.62
N SER A 48 3.02 5.12 0.73
CA SER A 48 2.03 5.10 1.81
C SER A 48 1.34 3.74 1.91
N GLY A 49 0.52 3.54 2.96
CA GLY A 49 -0.24 2.31 3.19
C GLY A 49 -1.50 2.13 2.33
N ILE A 50 -1.76 3.02 1.36
CA ILE A 50 -3.05 3.07 0.63
C ILE A 50 -3.00 2.47 -0.78
N GLY A 51 -1.95 1.71 -1.11
CA GLY A 51 -1.71 1.26 -2.49
C GLY A 51 -2.85 0.44 -3.10
N MET A 52 -3.51 -0.40 -2.31
CA MET A 52 -4.68 -1.16 -2.75
C MET A 52 -5.83 -0.23 -3.18
N ILE A 53 -6.09 0.82 -2.38
CA ILE A 53 -7.20 1.75 -2.58
C ILE A 53 -7.02 2.58 -3.86
N ILE A 54 -5.79 3.01 -4.15
CA ILE A 54 -5.51 3.92 -5.27
C ILE A 54 -5.02 3.23 -6.54
N SER A 55 -4.84 1.90 -6.50
CA SER A 55 -4.14 1.12 -7.52
C SER A 55 -4.59 1.43 -8.96
N PHE A 56 -5.89 1.35 -9.24
CA PHE A 56 -6.41 1.57 -10.60
C PHE A 56 -6.33 3.04 -11.05
N GLY A 57 -6.60 3.98 -10.16
CA GLY A 57 -6.48 5.40 -10.47
C GLY A 57 -5.03 5.80 -10.76
N LEU A 58 -4.09 5.26 -10.00
CA LEU A 58 -2.66 5.46 -10.24
C LEU A 58 -2.22 4.82 -11.56
N ALA A 59 -2.69 3.62 -11.87
CA ALA A 59 -2.39 2.96 -13.14
C ALA A 59 -2.90 3.77 -14.35
N GLN A 60 -4.14 4.25 -14.30
CA GLN A 60 -4.70 5.10 -15.35
C GLN A 60 -3.86 6.36 -15.57
N LYS A 61 -3.48 7.03 -14.46
CA LYS A 61 -2.63 8.24 -14.51
C LYS A 61 -1.28 7.97 -15.16
N VAL A 62 -0.60 6.89 -14.76
CA VAL A 62 0.70 6.50 -15.32
C VAL A 62 0.59 6.22 -16.81
N LEU A 63 -0.40 5.42 -17.22
CA LEU A 63 -0.57 5.05 -18.63
C LEU A 63 -0.84 6.27 -19.51
N ALA A 64 -1.60 7.24 -19.02
CA ALA A 64 -1.84 8.50 -19.74
C ALA A 64 -0.59 9.39 -19.88
N GLU A 65 0.45 9.18 -19.06
CA GLU A 65 1.70 9.94 -19.12
C GLU A 65 2.77 9.27 -19.98
N ILE A 66 2.71 7.94 -20.15
CA ILE A 66 3.75 7.16 -20.84
C ILE A 66 3.34 6.62 -22.22
N LEU A 67 2.05 6.68 -22.58
CA LEU A 67 1.50 6.30 -23.89
C LEU A 67 1.11 7.54 -24.68
#